data_AF-A0AA39NIY2-F1
#
_entry.id   AF-A0AA39NIY2-F1
#
_cell.length_a   1.000
_cell.length_b   1.000
_cell.length_c   1.000
_cell.angle_alpha   90.00
_cell.angle_beta   90.00
_cell.angle_gamma   90.00
#
_symmetry.space_group_name_H-M   'P 1'
#
loop_
_entity.id
_entity.type
_entity.pdbx_description
1 polymer ?
#
loop_
_entity_poly.entity_id
_entity_poly.type
_entity_poly.pdbx_seq_one_letter_code
_entity_poly.pdbx_strand_id
1 'polypeptide(L)'
;MSQNYTYTAQSVETREYVTSTKSDEPDQDVVTADGNGGIPEGATLTFDKPLDKATTDVTIKGINGMYAALPENATSGSNLVWSNDPVSWQVDLTSPDSEVYEIIPKGQDLYWITNQAVGQIVEVKAGKDIMNNENKWTLKKLVG
;
A
#
# COMPACT_ATOMS: atom_id res chain seq x y z
N MET A 1 -19.70 8.63 14.18
CA MET A 1 -18.39 8.00 14.44
C MET A 1 -17.94 7.38 13.13
N SER A 2 -16.86 7.84 12.52
CA SER A 2 -16.28 7.17 11.35
C SER A 2 -15.70 5.83 11.82
N GLN A 3 -16.15 4.73 11.23
CA GLN A 3 -15.45 3.46 11.40
C GLN A 3 -14.13 3.57 10.66
N ASN A 4 -13.01 3.42 11.38
CA ASN A 4 -11.70 3.27 10.75
C ASN A 4 -11.56 1.80 10.34
N TYR A 5 -11.18 1.54 9.08
CA TYR A 5 -10.98 0.19 8.58
C TYR A 5 -9.49 -0.11 8.53
N THR A 6 -9.01 -0.89 9.48
CA THR A 6 -7.58 -1.18 9.64
C THR A 6 -7.17 -2.44 8.90
N TYR A 7 -6.08 -2.39 8.15
CA TYR A 7 -5.55 -3.48 7.35
C TYR A 7 -4.03 -3.62 7.50
N THR A 8 -3.52 -4.82 7.25
CA THR A 8 -2.11 -5.03 6.89
C THR A 8 -1.99 -5.14 5.37
N ALA A 9 -0.94 -4.59 4.76
CA ALA A 9 -0.64 -4.80 3.35
C ALA A 9 0.67 -5.59 3.22
N GLN A 10 0.58 -6.85 2.79
CA GLN A 10 1.73 -7.73 2.60
C GLN A 10 1.96 -7.99 1.11
N SER A 11 3.17 -7.75 0.61
CA SER A 11 3.55 -8.16 -0.73
C SER A 11 3.47 -9.68 -0.87
N VAL A 12 2.78 -10.17 -1.89
CA VAL A 12 2.69 -11.61 -2.18
C VAL A 12 4.04 -12.17 -2.60
N GLU A 13 4.86 -11.37 -3.31
CA GLU A 13 6.15 -11.82 -3.83
C GLU A 13 7.25 -11.82 -2.77
N THR A 14 7.42 -10.71 -2.04
CA THR A 14 8.54 -10.53 -1.10
C THR A 14 8.17 -10.84 0.34
N ARG A 15 6.88 -10.98 0.65
CA ARG A 15 6.31 -11.17 2.00
C ARG A 15 6.53 -9.98 2.95
N GLU A 16 7.01 -8.86 2.44
CA GLU A 16 7.20 -7.65 3.23
C GLU A 16 5.86 -6.96 3.50
N TYR A 17 5.76 -6.32 4.66
CA TYR A 17 4.61 -5.51 5.03
C TYR A 17 4.93 -4.04 4.85
N VAL A 18 3.99 -3.26 4.34
CA VAL A 18 4.05 -1.79 4.46
C VAL A 18 3.98 -1.43 5.93
N THR A 19 4.94 -0.64 6.41
CA THR A 19 5.02 -0.19 7.80
C THR A 19 4.92 1.33 7.88
N SER A 20 4.38 1.79 9.01
CA SER A 20 4.37 3.20 9.38
C SER A 20 4.74 3.33 10.86
N THR A 21 5.43 4.40 11.19
CA THR A 21 5.79 4.79 12.55
C THR A 21 5.14 6.12 12.91
N LYS A 22 5.04 6.43 14.21
CA LYS A 22 4.56 7.76 14.66
C LYS A 22 5.55 8.90 14.35
N SER A 23 6.77 8.56 13.95
CA SER A 23 7.85 9.51 13.65
C SER A 23 8.09 9.68 12.15
N ASP A 24 7.29 9.02 11.32
CA ASP A 24 7.28 9.27 9.88
C ASP A 24 6.95 10.74 9.64
N GLU A 25 7.66 11.37 8.70
CA GLU A 25 7.51 12.78 8.31
C GLU A 25 7.02 12.91 6.85
N PRO A 26 6.44 14.05 6.46
CA PRO A 26 6.08 14.30 5.06
C PRO A 26 7.29 14.13 4.13
N ASP A 27 7.02 13.68 2.91
CA ASP A 27 8.00 13.42 1.85
C ASP A 27 9.03 12.31 2.16
N GLN A 28 8.92 11.64 3.32
CA GLN A 28 9.69 10.42 3.58
C GLN A 28 9.10 9.23 2.83
N ASP A 29 9.99 8.36 2.35
CA ASP A 29 9.59 7.13 1.66
C ASP A 29 8.70 6.26 2.53
N VAL A 30 7.67 5.67 1.92
CA VAL A 30 6.86 4.61 2.55
C VAL A 30 7.70 3.34 2.60
N VAL A 31 8.04 2.92 3.80
CA VAL A 31 8.92 1.76 4.04
C VAL A 31 8.15 0.45 4.14
N THR A 32 8.87 -0.64 3.93
CA THR A 32 8.43 -2.01 4.18
C THR A 32 9.32 -2.68 5.21
N ALA A 33 8.84 -3.78 5.79
CA ALA A 33 9.62 -4.62 6.70
C ALA A 33 9.36 -6.11 6.43
N ASP A 34 10.37 -6.94 6.69
CA ASP A 34 10.29 -8.38 6.48
C ASP A 34 9.18 -9.01 7.35
N GLY A 35 8.32 -9.81 6.71
CA GLY A 35 7.21 -10.52 7.31
C GLY A 35 7.48 -11.98 7.65
N ASN A 36 8.68 -12.52 7.38
CA ASN A 36 8.98 -13.94 7.60
C ASN A 36 8.91 -14.36 9.09
N GLY A 37 9.05 -13.40 10.02
CA GLY A 37 8.89 -13.60 11.46
C GLY A 37 7.46 -13.40 11.99
N GLY A 38 6.50 -13.04 11.14
CA GLY A 38 5.16 -12.60 11.52
C GLY A 38 4.85 -11.18 11.05
N ILE A 39 3.75 -10.61 11.53
CA ILE A 39 3.37 -9.23 11.21
C ILE A 39 4.30 -8.29 11.99
N PRO A 40 5.11 -7.43 11.33
CA PRO A 40 6.03 -6.53 12.01
C PRO A 40 5.27 -5.40 12.73
N GLU A 41 5.93 -4.79 13.71
CA GLU A 41 5.40 -3.59 14.36
C GLU A 41 5.18 -2.47 13.34
N GLY A 42 4.09 -1.72 13.49
CA GLY A 42 3.76 -0.62 12.57
C GLY A 42 3.17 -1.06 11.23
N ALA A 43 3.00 -2.37 10.98
CA ALA A 43 2.29 -2.88 9.80
C ALA A 43 0.77 -2.69 9.90
N THR A 44 0.33 -1.45 10.09
CA THR A 44 -1.08 -1.08 10.24
C THR A 44 -1.35 0.12 9.36
N LEU A 45 -2.28 -0.07 8.42
CA LEU A 45 -2.79 0.97 7.55
C LEU A 45 -4.27 1.21 7.84
N THR A 46 -4.71 2.45 7.78
CA THR A 46 -6.12 2.81 7.95
C THR A 46 -6.73 3.26 6.64
N PHE A 47 -7.79 2.58 6.23
CA PHE A 47 -8.57 2.88 5.04
C PHE A 47 -9.82 3.66 5.47
N ASP A 48 -10.27 4.60 4.66
CA ASP A 48 -11.45 5.43 4.94
C ASP A 48 -12.78 4.67 4.79
N LYS A 49 -12.76 3.54 4.09
CA LYS A 49 -13.90 2.63 3.89
C LYS A 49 -13.43 1.17 3.80
N PRO A 50 -14.33 0.18 3.98
CA PRO A 50 -13.94 -1.21 3.87
C PRO A 50 -13.69 -1.58 2.41
N LEU A 51 -12.82 -2.57 2.19
CA LEU A 51 -12.69 -3.22 0.89
C LEU A 51 -13.90 -4.13 0.63
N ASP A 52 -14.49 -3.99 -0.55
CA ASP A 52 -15.57 -4.85 -1.04
C ASP A 52 -15.02 -5.91 -2.01
N LYS A 53 -15.88 -6.85 -2.44
CA LYS A 53 -15.54 -7.86 -3.48
C LYS A 53 -15.43 -7.26 -4.91
N ALA A 54 -15.11 -5.98 -5.01
CA ALA A 54 -15.03 -5.21 -6.25
C ALA A 54 -14.00 -4.08 -6.13
N THR A 55 -13.77 -3.35 -7.22
CA THR A 55 -12.96 -2.12 -7.21
C THR A 55 -13.46 -1.14 -6.16
N THR A 56 -12.56 -0.77 -5.25
CA THR A 56 -12.85 0.16 -4.15
C THR A 56 -11.85 1.31 -4.17
N ASP A 57 -12.32 2.54 -4.33
CA ASP A 57 -11.47 3.73 -4.17
C ASP A 57 -11.35 4.08 -2.69
N VAL A 58 -10.13 4.16 -2.15
CA VAL A 58 -9.86 4.43 -0.73
C VAL A 58 -8.76 5.46 -0.56
N THR A 59 -8.71 6.10 0.60
CA THR A 59 -7.48 6.75 1.09
C THR A 59 -6.78 5.81 2.05
N ILE A 60 -5.45 5.75 2.00
CA ILE A 60 -4.65 4.85 2.83
C ILE A 60 -3.77 5.68 3.76
N LYS A 61 -3.92 5.51 5.07
CA LYS A 61 -3.13 6.21 6.09
C LYS A 61 -2.18 5.30 6.86
N GLY A 62 -1.01 5.81 7.18
CA GLY A 62 -0.13 5.26 8.21
C GLY A 62 -0.65 5.54 9.63
N ILE A 63 0.05 5.01 10.63
CA ILE A 63 -0.31 5.21 12.05
C ILE A 63 0.00 6.63 12.56
N ASN A 64 0.87 7.34 11.85
CA ASN A 64 1.12 8.78 11.99
C ASN A 64 -0.09 9.66 11.60
N GLY A 65 -1.05 9.11 10.85
CA GLY A 65 -2.20 9.83 10.31
C GLY A 65 -1.96 10.47 8.94
N MET A 66 -0.76 10.36 8.37
CA MET A 66 -0.43 10.78 7.01
C MET A 66 -0.85 9.74 5.98
N TYR A 67 -1.00 10.19 4.74
CA TYR A 67 -1.47 9.40 3.61
C TYR A 67 -0.30 8.86 2.80
N ALA A 68 -0.39 7.61 2.35
CA ALA A 68 0.52 7.11 1.32
C ALA A 68 0.21 7.83 0.00
N ALA A 69 1.22 8.40 -0.64
CA ALA A 69 1.08 9.26 -1.80
C ALA A 69 2.17 8.99 -2.85
N LEU A 70 1.91 9.45 -4.07
CA LEU A 70 2.92 9.59 -5.09
C LEU A 70 3.62 10.96 -4.95
N PRO A 71 4.92 11.06 -5.23
CA PRO A 71 5.59 12.34 -5.40
C PRO A 71 5.03 13.06 -6.63
N GLU A 72 5.28 14.36 -6.72
CA GLU A 72 4.87 15.16 -7.87
C GLU A 72 5.50 14.61 -9.16
N ASN A 73 4.70 14.48 -10.23
CA ASN A 73 5.12 13.94 -11.52
C ASN A 73 5.65 12.49 -11.47
N ALA A 74 5.13 11.68 -10.55
CA ALA A 74 5.52 10.27 -10.44
C ALA A 74 5.40 9.48 -11.76
N THR A 75 6.37 8.61 -11.98
CA THR A 75 6.46 7.69 -13.11
C THR A 75 6.75 6.28 -12.61
N SER A 76 6.85 5.30 -13.52
CA SER A 76 7.39 3.97 -13.19
C SER A 76 8.77 4.12 -12.53
N GLY A 77 8.98 3.45 -11.39
CA GLY A 77 10.17 3.56 -10.55
C GLY A 77 10.15 4.70 -9.53
N SER A 78 9.05 5.45 -9.38
CA SER A 78 8.92 6.44 -8.31
C SER A 78 8.57 5.77 -6.98
N ASN A 79 9.28 6.15 -5.92
CA ASN A 79 8.94 5.74 -4.55
C ASN A 79 7.63 6.38 -4.10
N LEU A 80 6.88 5.69 -3.26
CA LEU A 80 5.80 6.31 -2.51
C LEU A 80 6.38 7.12 -1.36
N VAL A 81 5.67 8.18 -0.99
CA VAL A 81 6.01 9.02 0.16
C VAL A 81 4.81 9.20 1.10
N TRP A 82 5.07 9.58 2.33
CA TRP A 82 4.03 10.08 3.24
C TRP A 82 3.64 11.52 2.89
N SER A 83 2.34 11.80 2.89
CA SER A 83 1.79 13.12 2.60
C SER A 83 0.73 13.54 3.62
N ASN A 84 0.62 14.84 3.84
CA ASN A 84 -0.46 15.43 4.63
C ASN A 84 -1.80 15.46 3.87
N ASP A 85 -1.75 15.36 2.54
CA ASP A 85 -2.92 15.48 1.67
C ASP A 85 -3.50 14.10 1.33
N PRO A 86 -4.83 13.95 1.35
CA PRO A 86 -5.48 12.70 0.99
C PRO A 86 -5.27 12.36 -0.49
N VAL A 87 -4.80 11.14 -0.74
CA VAL A 87 -4.69 10.57 -2.09
C VAL A 87 -5.65 9.40 -2.24
N SER A 88 -6.35 9.36 -3.39
CA SER A 88 -7.27 8.29 -3.73
C SER A 88 -6.53 7.16 -4.46
N TRP A 89 -6.59 5.97 -3.88
CA TRP A 89 -6.08 4.73 -4.44
C TRP A 89 -7.24 3.84 -4.85
N GLN A 90 -7.23 3.38 -6.09
CA GLN A 90 -8.10 2.31 -6.56
C GLN A 90 -7.51 0.98 -6.08
N VAL A 91 -8.30 0.23 -5.31
CA VAL A 91 -7.92 -1.09 -4.80
C VAL A 91 -8.78 -2.15 -5.49
N ASP A 92 -8.14 -2.95 -6.34
CA ASP A 92 -8.80 -3.93 -7.19
C ASP A 92 -8.59 -5.34 -6.66
N LEU A 93 -9.70 -6.06 -6.47
CA LEU A 93 -9.64 -7.46 -6.08
C LEU A 93 -9.22 -8.33 -7.28
N THR A 94 -8.18 -9.14 -7.09
CA THR A 94 -7.59 -9.93 -8.19
C THR A 94 -8.35 -11.22 -8.50
N SER A 95 -9.16 -11.70 -7.55
CA SER A 95 -10.07 -12.84 -7.72
C SER A 95 -11.19 -12.79 -6.66
N PRO A 96 -12.45 -13.13 -7.00
CA PRO A 96 -13.61 -13.02 -6.09
C PRO A 96 -13.52 -13.74 -4.73
N ASP A 97 -12.58 -14.70 -4.63
CA ASP A 97 -12.38 -15.56 -3.45
C ASP A 97 -10.98 -15.37 -2.82
N SER A 98 -10.23 -14.34 -3.20
CA SER A 98 -8.92 -14.02 -2.60
C SER A 98 -8.98 -12.83 -1.64
N GLU A 99 -7.95 -12.69 -0.81
CA GLU A 99 -7.63 -11.43 -0.10
C GLU A 99 -6.47 -10.71 -0.81
N VAL A 100 -6.29 -10.95 -2.12
CA VAL A 100 -5.18 -10.45 -2.91
C VAL A 100 -5.66 -9.34 -3.83
N TYR A 101 -5.02 -8.19 -3.73
CA TYR A 101 -5.42 -6.96 -4.38
C TYR A 101 -4.27 -6.36 -5.19
N GLU A 102 -4.63 -5.47 -6.11
CA GLU A 102 -3.74 -4.49 -6.71
C GLU A 102 -4.08 -3.11 -6.17
N ILE A 103 -3.07 -2.27 -5.92
CA ILE A 103 -3.24 -0.90 -5.43
C ILE A 103 -2.69 0.06 -6.49
N ILE A 104 -3.56 0.91 -7.00
CA ILE A 104 -3.36 1.69 -8.22
C ILE A 104 -3.74 3.15 -7.94
N PRO A 105 -2.94 4.17 -8.32
CA PRO A 105 -3.36 5.54 -8.20
C PRO A 105 -4.52 5.77 -9.16
N LYS A 106 -5.61 6.36 -8.68
CA LYS A 106 -6.84 6.45 -9.47
C LYS A 106 -6.59 7.09 -10.85
N GLY A 107 -6.94 6.36 -11.91
CA GLY A 107 -6.81 6.82 -13.30
C GLY A 107 -5.39 6.71 -13.90
N GLN A 108 -4.46 6.02 -13.23
CA GLN A 108 -3.10 5.78 -13.73
C GLN A 108 -2.82 4.29 -13.92
N ASP A 109 -1.91 3.95 -14.84
CA ASP A 109 -1.42 2.58 -15.08
C ASP A 109 -0.12 2.35 -14.28
N LEU A 110 -0.18 2.56 -12.96
CA LEU A 110 0.94 2.43 -12.03
C LEU A 110 0.50 1.55 -10.85
N TYR A 111 1.34 0.63 -10.40
CA TYR A 111 0.99 -0.34 -9.38
C TYR A 111 2.00 -0.33 -8.25
N TRP A 112 1.53 -0.42 -7.00
CA TRP A 112 2.41 -0.59 -5.84
C TRP A 112 3.21 -1.89 -5.96
N ILE A 113 4.52 -1.81 -5.76
CA ILE A 113 5.45 -2.94 -5.66
C ILE A 113 6.46 -2.69 -4.54
N THR A 114 7.20 -3.71 -4.13
CA THR A 114 8.32 -3.57 -3.17
C THR A 114 9.65 -3.47 -3.91
N ASN A 115 10.52 -2.53 -3.53
CA ASN A 115 11.84 -2.35 -4.16
C ASN A 115 13.02 -2.68 -3.24
N GLN A 116 13.25 -3.96 -2.97
CA GLN A 116 14.36 -4.41 -2.10
C GLN A 116 15.77 -4.06 -2.60
N ALA A 117 15.93 -3.68 -3.88
CA ALA A 117 17.23 -3.36 -4.45
C ALA A 117 17.75 -1.98 -3.99
N VAL A 118 16.84 -1.05 -3.71
CA VAL A 118 17.16 0.33 -3.31
C VAL A 118 16.88 0.56 -1.82
N GLY A 119 15.94 -0.18 -1.23
CA GLY A 119 15.63 -0.17 0.20
C GLY A 119 14.41 -1.03 0.51
N GLN A 120 14.10 -1.31 1.77
CA GLN A 120 12.79 -1.90 2.08
C GLN A 120 11.73 -0.79 1.97
N ILE A 121 11.29 -0.50 0.74
CA ILE A 121 10.39 0.61 0.39
C ILE A 121 9.32 0.17 -0.62
N VAL A 122 8.24 0.95 -0.68
CA VAL A 122 7.20 0.82 -1.70
C VAL A 122 7.50 1.79 -2.84
N GLU A 123 7.51 1.27 -4.07
CA GLU A 123 7.54 2.08 -5.29
C GLU A 123 6.34 1.77 -6.18
N VAL A 124 6.15 2.55 -7.24
CA VAL A 124 5.20 2.22 -8.30
C VAL A 124 5.88 1.79 -9.58
N LYS A 125 5.25 0.86 -10.29
CA LYS A 125 5.71 0.37 -11.59
C LYS A 125 4.58 0.35 -12.61
N ALA A 126 4.89 0.65 -13.86
CA ALA A 126 3.88 0.66 -14.92
C ALA A 126 3.32 -0.75 -15.19
N GLY A 127 2.02 -0.85 -15.49
CA GLY A 127 1.34 -2.14 -15.71
C GLY A 127 2.03 -3.04 -16.74
N LYS A 128 2.49 -2.44 -17.84
CA LYS A 128 3.24 -3.12 -18.90
C LYS A 128 4.60 -3.72 -18.45
N ASP A 129 5.17 -3.18 -17.38
CA ASP A 129 6.48 -3.57 -16.87
C ASP A 129 6.33 -4.56 -15.69
N ILE A 130 5.10 -4.84 -15.26
CA ILE A 130 4.81 -5.78 -14.18
C ILE A 130 5.21 -7.20 -14.57
N MET A 131 5.95 -7.86 -13.69
CA MET A 131 6.35 -9.25 -13.79
C MET A 131 5.79 -10.06 -12.62
N ASN A 132 5.44 -11.32 -12.90
CA ASN A 132 4.96 -12.27 -11.89
C ASN A 132 3.80 -11.72 -11.05
N ASN A 133 4.02 -11.57 -9.74
CA ASN A 133 3.07 -11.13 -8.73
C ASN A 133 3.60 -9.93 -7.93
N GLU A 134 4.56 -9.17 -8.46
CA GLU A 134 5.23 -8.08 -7.72
C GLU A 134 4.26 -6.96 -7.30
N ASN A 135 3.15 -6.81 -8.03
CA ASN A 135 2.09 -5.85 -7.76
C ASN A 135 0.94 -6.38 -6.89
N LYS A 136 1.04 -7.61 -6.39
CA LYS A 136 -0.03 -8.29 -5.67
C LYS A 136 0.18 -8.13 -4.17
N TRP A 137 -0.87 -7.65 -3.49
CA TRP A 137 -0.85 -7.38 -2.05
C TRP A 137 -1.94 -8.17 -1.34
N THR A 138 -1.57 -8.92 -0.31
CA THR A 138 -2.55 -9.49 0.62
C THR A 138 -3.00 -8.40 1.59
N LEU A 139 -4.27 -7.99 1.49
CA LEU A 139 -4.86 -6.97 2.36
C LEU A 139 -5.76 -7.63 3.40
N LYS A 140 -5.21 -7.84 4.60
CA LYS A 140 -5.94 -8.51 5.68
C LYS A 140 -6.50 -7.50 6.66
N LYS A 141 -7.81 -7.55 6.88
CA LYS A 141 -8.48 -6.70 7.87
C LYS A 141 -8.04 -7.09 9.27
N LEU A 142 -7.60 -6.10 10.04
CA LEU A 142 -7.35 -6.24 11.47
C LEU A 142 -8.67 -6.06 12.21
N VAL A 143 -9.05 -7.05 13.03
CA VAL A 143 -10.21 -6.95 13.93
C VAL A 143 -9.70 -6.34 15.23
N GLY A 144 -10.15 -5.13 15.53
CA GLY A 144 -10.01 -4.49 16.85
C GLY A 144 -11.16 -4.84 17.78
#